data_AF-A0A3N4LL03-F1
#
_entry.id   AF-A0A3N4LL03-F1
#
_cell.length_a   1.000
_cell.length_b   1.000
_cell.length_c   1.000
_cell.angle_alpha   90.00
_cell.angle_beta   90.00
_cell.angle_gamma   90.00
#
_symmetry.space_group_name_H-M   'P 1'
#
loop_
_entity.id
_entity.type
_entity.pdbx_description
1 polymer ?
#
loop_
_entity_poly.entity_id
_entity_poly.type
_entity_poly.pdbx_seq_one_letter_code
_entity_poly.pdbx_strand_id
1 'polypeptide(L)'
;MLELNCLVLGETEQNIFTVEIEATKKVSILKDLIKKKKKPVFDYIPADSLTLWKWNKSISKVTVEDLRSDNPLAPTKKISIVFREDSLEEEYIHIIIQAPIDSDDSTDPKRRKRGGVRGEPGDQGIVVGT
;
A
#
# COMPACT_ATOMS: atom_id res chain seq x y z
N MET A 1 23.05 4.59 -12.40
CA MET A 1 21.81 4.13 -11.73
C MET A 1 21.35 5.24 -10.80
N LEU A 2 20.07 5.33 -10.45
CA LEU A 2 19.57 6.27 -9.46
C LEU A 2 19.10 5.51 -8.23
N GLU A 3 19.32 6.09 -7.05
CA GLU A 3 18.87 5.58 -5.77
C GLU A 3 17.71 6.45 -5.26
N LEU A 4 16.53 5.85 -5.17
CA LEU A 4 15.32 6.54 -4.77
C LEU A 4 14.88 6.09 -3.38
N ASN A 5 14.97 7.01 -2.42
CA ASN A 5 14.39 6.83 -1.10
C ASN A 5 12.87 6.93 -1.19
N CYS A 6 12.20 5.89 -0.75
CA CYS A 6 10.76 5.72 -0.84
C CYS A 6 10.16 5.61 0.56
N LEU A 7 9.01 6.24 0.77
CA LEU A 7 8.24 6.13 2.00
C LEU A 7 6.77 5.85 1.68
N VAL A 8 6.14 4.95 2.45
CA VAL A 8 4.69 4.74 2.34
C VAL A 8 3.98 5.83 3.12
N LEU A 9 2.95 6.43 2.51
CA LEU A 9 2.16 7.49 3.13
C LEU A 9 1.57 7.02 4.47
N GLY A 10 1.82 7.79 5.52
CA GLY A 10 1.41 7.47 6.89
C GLY A 10 2.45 6.70 7.72
N GLU A 11 3.51 6.18 7.10
CA GLU A 11 4.66 5.62 7.82
C GLU A 11 5.63 6.73 8.31
N THR A 12 6.52 6.37 9.23
CA THR A 12 7.59 7.25 9.75
C THR A 12 8.89 7.06 8.96
N GLU A 13 9.83 8.01 9.14
CA GLU A 13 11.17 8.00 8.53
C GLU A 13 11.95 6.69 8.72
N GLN A 14 11.71 5.95 9.81
CA GLN A 14 12.35 4.67 10.10
C GLN A 14 11.97 3.58 9.08
N ASN A 15 10.89 3.79 8.32
CA ASN A 15 10.42 2.85 7.30
C ASN A 15 10.81 3.26 5.88
N ILE A 16 11.66 4.28 5.73
CA ILE A 16 12.24 4.65 4.43
C ILE A 16 13.04 3.46 3.90
N PHE A 17 12.89 3.21 2.59
CA PHE A 17 13.65 2.18 1.91
C PHE A 17 14.11 2.66 0.54
N THR A 18 15.29 2.21 0.12
CA THR A 18 15.90 2.63 -1.14
C THR A 18 15.60 1.63 -2.26
N VAL A 19 15.20 2.17 -3.41
CA VAL A 19 15.02 1.44 -4.67
C VAL A 19 16.00 1.96 -5.70
N GLU A 20 16.80 1.05 -6.26
CA GLU A 20 17.70 1.36 -7.37
C GLU A 20 16.97 1.20 -8.71
N ILE A 21 17.10 2.21 -9.58
CA ILE A 21 16.47 2.20 -10.90
C ILE A 21 17.32 2.96 -11.93
N GLU A 22 17.37 2.46 -13.16
CA GLU A 22 17.96 3.20 -14.28
C GLU A 22 17.09 4.41 -14.68
N ALA A 23 17.71 5.57 -14.90
CA ALA A 23 17.02 6.80 -15.28
C ALA A 23 16.18 6.67 -16.58
N THR A 24 16.56 5.75 -17.47
CA THR A 24 15.88 5.48 -18.75
C THR A 24 14.56 4.73 -18.59
N LYS A 25 14.34 4.07 -17.44
CA LYS A 25 13.16 3.24 -17.18
C LYS A 25 11.96 4.10 -16.84
N LYS A 26 10.79 3.48 -16.91
CA LYS A 26 9.49 4.13 -16.66
C LYS A 26 9.08 4.02 -15.19
N VAL A 27 8.21 4.91 -14.77
CA VAL A 27 7.54 4.87 -13.46
C VAL A 27 6.79 3.55 -13.24
N SER A 28 6.24 2.92 -14.29
CA SER A 28 5.64 1.58 -14.16
C SER A 28 6.62 0.54 -13.63
N ILE A 29 7.88 0.56 -14.11
CA ILE A 29 8.94 -0.34 -13.64
C ILE A 29 9.32 -0.02 -12.19
N LEU A 30 9.31 1.27 -11.81
CA LEU A 30 9.52 1.67 -10.42
C LEU A 30 8.47 1.07 -9.49
N LYS A 31 7.18 1.04 -9.90
CA LYS A 31 6.11 0.40 -9.12
C LYS A 31 6.38 -1.08 -8.87
N ASP A 32 6.82 -1.82 -9.89
CA ASP A 32 7.17 -3.24 -9.77
C ASP A 32 8.34 -3.47 -8.79
N LEU A 33 9.37 -2.62 -8.86
CA LEU A 33 10.53 -2.67 -7.97
C LEU A 33 10.14 -2.37 -6.51
N ILE A 34 9.30 -1.35 -6.29
CA ILE A 34 8.74 -1.02 -4.97
C ILE A 34 7.97 -2.21 -4.40
N LYS A 35 7.06 -2.80 -5.19
CA LYS A 35 6.31 -4.00 -4.78
C LYS A 35 7.24 -5.14 -4.37
N LYS A 36 8.28 -5.41 -5.17
CA LYS A 36 9.26 -6.46 -4.87
C LYS A 36 10.06 -6.18 -3.59
N LYS A 37 10.40 -4.92 -3.34
CA LYS A 37 11.20 -4.50 -2.18
C LYS A 37 10.40 -4.57 -0.87
N LYS A 38 9.11 -4.22 -0.91
CA LYS A 38 8.19 -4.25 0.26
C LYS A 38 7.48 -5.60 0.45
N LYS A 39 8.03 -6.70 -0.03
CA LYS A 39 7.50 -8.04 0.29
C LYS A 39 7.68 -8.35 1.79
N PRO A 40 6.70 -8.98 2.46
CA PRO A 40 5.43 -9.47 1.92
C PRO A 40 4.29 -8.43 1.92
N VAL A 41 4.52 -7.23 2.48
CA VAL A 41 3.51 -6.18 2.68
C VAL A 41 2.74 -5.84 1.40
N PHE A 42 3.41 -5.77 0.25
CA PHE A 42 2.78 -5.44 -1.03
C PHE A 42 2.49 -6.66 -1.93
N ASP A 43 2.58 -7.90 -1.44
CA ASP A 43 2.39 -9.07 -2.30
C ASP A 43 0.97 -9.16 -2.90
N TYR A 44 -0.04 -8.85 -2.09
CA TYR A 44 -1.45 -8.88 -2.48
C TYR A 44 -1.90 -7.62 -3.27
N ILE A 45 -1.07 -6.58 -3.32
CA ILE A 45 -1.38 -5.32 -3.98
C ILE A 45 -0.83 -5.36 -5.42
N PRO A 46 -1.66 -5.21 -6.47
CA PRO A 46 -1.16 -5.06 -7.84
C PRO A 46 -0.21 -3.87 -7.95
N ALA A 47 0.94 -4.03 -8.61
CA ALA A 47 1.94 -2.96 -8.66
C ALA A 47 1.40 -1.69 -9.32
N ASP A 48 0.58 -1.83 -10.36
CA ASP A 48 -0.07 -0.75 -11.09
C ASP A 48 -1.07 0.06 -10.24
N SER A 49 -1.67 -0.56 -9.20
CA SER A 49 -2.57 0.07 -8.24
C SER A 49 -1.86 1.01 -7.24
N LEU A 50 -0.53 0.92 -7.11
CA LEU A 50 0.23 1.84 -6.27
C LEU A 50 0.20 3.25 -6.87
N THR A 51 -0.15 4.25 -6.07
CA THR A 51 -0.05 5.65 -6.48
C THR A 51 1.30 6.20 -6.01
N LEU A 52 2.09 6.75 -6.94
CA LEU A 52 3.41 7.31 -6.64
C LEU A 52 3.40 8.83 -6.80
N TRP A 53 4.04 9.51 -5.88
CA TRP A 53 4.20 10.96 -5.87
C TRP A 53 5.68 11.31 -5.85
N LYS A 54 6.09 12.32 -6.62
CA LYS A 54 7.42 12.91 -6.48
C LYS A 54 7.38 13.84 -5.28
N TRP A 55 8.31 13.66 -4.34
CA TRP A 55 8.42 14.50 -3.15
C TRP A 55 9.72 15.30 -3.16
N ASN A 56 10.85 14.60 -3.29
CA ASN A 56 12.22 15.13 -3.35
C ASN A 56 12.51 16.25 -2.33
N LYS A 57 12.27 15.98 -1.05
CA LYS A 57 12.48 16.92 0.06
C LYS A 57 13.08 16.19 1.26
N SER A 58 13.67 16.96 2.17
CA SER A 58 14.18 16.44 3.44
C SER A 58 13.09 15.70 4.23
N ILE A 59 13.56 14.83 5.11
CA ILE A 59 12.71 14.04 5.99
C ILE A 59 11.87 14.97 6.87
N SER A 60 10.56 14.89 6.67
CA SER A 60 9.54 15.56 7.47
C SER A 60 8.26 14.72 7.41
N LYS A 61 7.34 14.94 8.35
CA LYS A 61 6.06 14.22 8.38
C LYS A 61 5.24 14.60 7.15
N VAL A 62 5.11 13.69 6.19
CA VAL A 62 4.30 13.89 4.98
C VAL A 62 2.83 13.58 5.28
N THR A 63 1.95 14.54 5.00
CA THR A 63 0.50 14.40 5.15
C THR A 63 -0.18 14.26 3.79
N VAL A 64 -1.45 13.85 3.79
CA VAL A 64 -2.26 13.75 2.55
C VAL A 64 -2.44 15.14 1.93
N GLU A 65 -2.59 16.16 2.77
CA GLU A 65 -2.73 17.57 2.39
C GLU A 65 -1.53 18.05 1.57
N ASP A 66 -0.32 17.62 1.93
CA ASP A 66 0.89 18.01 1.22
C ASP A 66 0.93 17.47 -0.21
N LEU A 67 0.30 16.32 -0.45
CA LEU A 67 0.22 15.68 -1.76
C LEU A 67 -0.90 16.24 -2.64
N ARG A 68 -1.91 16.91 -2.06
CA ARG A 68 -3.08 17.43 -2.80
C ARG A 68 -2.73 18.46 -3.87
N SER A 69 -1.59 19.13 -3.72
CA SER A 69 -1.15 20.17 -4.65
C SER A 69 -0.37 19.61 -5.85
N ASP A 70 0.03 18.35 -5.79
CA ASP A 70 0.79 17.69 -6.84
C ASP A 70 -0.10 16.73 -7.64
N ASN A 71 0.43 16.22 -8.75
CA ASN A 71 -0.22 15.16 -9.52
C ASN A 71 0.55 13.85 -9.32
N PRO A 72 -0.15 12.70 -9.23
CA PRO A 72 0.51 11.40 -9.26
C PRO A 72 1.40 11.23 -10.49
N LEU A 73 2.49 10.50 -10.32
CA LEU A 73 3.43 10.19 -11.39
C LEU A 73 2.77 9.27 -12.41
N ALA A 74 2.71 9.75 -13.66
CA ALA A 74 2.20 8.95 -14.77
C ALA A 74 3.12 7.73 -15.01
N PRO A 75 2.56 6.51 -15.12
CA PRO A 75 3.34 5.27 -15.25
C PRO A 75 4.19 5.24 -16.53
N THR A 76 3.84 6.04 -17.54
CA THR A 76 4.54 6.13 -18.82
C THR A 76 5.76 7.05 -18.81
N LYS A 77 5.88 7.94 -17.81
CA LYS A 77 7.02 8.86 -17.71
C LYS A 77 8.31 8.10 -17.38
N LYS A 78 9.42 8.54 -17.98
CA LYS A 78 10.76 8.06 -17.61
C LYS A 78 11.23 8.70 -16.31
N ILE A 79 12.02 7.99 -15.52
CA ILE A 79 12.59 8.52 -14.27
C ILE A 79 13.45 9.77 -14.54
N SER A 80 14.22 9.77 -15.63
CA SER A 80 15.03 10.94 -16.06
C SER A 80 14.20 12.18 -16.37
N ILE A 81 12.90 12.03 -16.67
CA ILE A 81 11.99 13.15 -16.90
C ILE A 81 11.37 13.62 -15.58
N VAL A 82 11.11 12.69 -14.65
CA VAL A 82 10.56 13.01 -13.32
C VAL A 82 11.57 13.81 -12.48
N PHE A 83 12.85 13.42 -12.56
CA PHE A 83 13.95 13.99 -11.77
C PHE A 83 14.97 14.78 -12.63
N ARG A 84 14.51 15.42 -13.71
CA ARG A 84 15.42 16.01 -14.71
C ARG A 84 16.28 17.15 -14.17
N GLU A 85 15.72 17.95 -13.27
CA GLU A 85 16.31 19.18 -12.74
C GLU A 85 16.57 19.08 -11.24
N ASP A 86 16.49 17.86 -10.70
CA ASP A 86 16.57 17.60 -9.29
C ASP A 86 17.96 17.10 -8.91
N SER A 87 18.48 17.65 -7.80
CA SER A 87 19.52 16.96 -7.04
C SER A 87 18.85 15.93 -6.13
N LEU A 88 19.28 14.68 -6.22
CA LEU A 88 18.79 13.58 -5.38
C LEU A 88 19.71 13.47 -4.16
N GLU A 89 19.46 14.32 -3.17
CA GLU A 89 20.23 14.33 -1.92
C GLU A 89 20.02 13.03 -1.14
N GLU A 90 21.08 12.46 -0.55
CA GLU A 90 21.05 11.14 0.08
C GLU A 90 20.02 11.03 1.22
N GLU A 91 19.76 12.13 1.93
CA GLU A 91 18.83 12.18 3.07
C GLU A 91 17.41 12.58 2.67
N TYR A 92 17.11 12.78 1.38
CA TYR A 92 15.78 13.20 0.95
C TYR A 92 14.86 12.01 0.75
N ILE A 93 13.56 12.22 0.99
CA ILE A 93 12.53 11.31 0.51
C ILE A 93 12.23 11.71 -0.94
N HIS A 94 12.52 10.81 -1.87
CA HIS A 94 12.35 11.05 -3.31
C HIS A 94 10.92 10.73 -3.76
N ILE A 95 10.34 9.65 -3.24
CA ILE A 95 9.04 9.12 -3.65
C ILE A 95 8.14 8.84 -2.44
N ILE A 96 6.89 9.29 -2.51
CA ILE A 96 5.82 8.87 -1.59
C ILE A 96 4.92 7.86 -2.28
N ILE A 97 4.61 6.77 -1.57
CA ILE A 97 3.82 5.65 -2.05
C ILE A 97 2.50 5.62 -1.30
N GLN A 98 1.40 5.65 -2.03
CA GLN A 98 0.08 5.41 -1.48
C GLN A 98 -0.44 4.07 -2.01
N ALA A 99 -0.68 3.13 -1.11
CA ALA A 99 -1.40 1.90 -1.41
C ALA A 99 -2.89 2.21 -1.67
N PRO A 100 -3.58 1.40 -2.50
CA PRO A 100 -5.02 1.52 -2.62
C PRO A 100 -5.67 1.34 -1.24
N ILE A 101 -6.60 2.22 -0.89
CA ILE A 101 -7.40 2.05 0.32
C ILE A 101 -8.37 0.93 0.00
N ASP A 102 -8.27 -0.19 0.72
CA ASP A 102 -9.31 -1.20 0.71
C ASP A 102 -10.57 -0.54 1.26
N SER A 103 -11.48 -0.16 0.37
CA SER A 103 -12.81 0.32 0.74
C SER A 103 -13.65 -0.87 1.22
N ASP A 104 -13.29 -1.45 2.37
CA ASP A 104 -13.97 -2.62 2.93
C ASP A 104 -13.97 -2.65 4.46
N ASP A 105 -14.21 -1.50 5.13
CA ASP A 105 -14.62 -1.53 6.55
C ASP A 105 -15.37 -0.26 6.98
N SER A 106 -16.67 -0.16 6.67
CA SER A 106 -17.71 0.52 7.50
C SER A 106 -19.01 0.82 6.72
N THR A 107 -19.70 -0.20 6.19
CA THR A 107 -21.18 -0.31 6.10
C THR A 107 -21.62 -1.47 5.19
N ASP A 108 -21.39 -2.74 5.59
CA ASP A 108 -22.27 -3.82 5.10
C ASP A 108 -22.62 -4.81 6.23
N PRO A 109 -23.88 -4.78 6.75
CA PRO A 109 -24.33 -5.74 7.75
C PRO A 109 -24.61 -7.15 7.20
N LYS A 110 -24.41 -7.46 5.92
CA LYS A 110 -24.82 -8.77 5.34
C LYS A 110 -23.70 -9.81 5.29
N ARG A 111 -23.17 -10.20 6.45
CA ARG A 111 -22.36 -11.42 6.57
C ARG A 111 -22.79 -12.40 7.67
N ARG A 112 -24.08 -12.42 8.01
CA ARG A 112 -24.70 -13.44 8.88
C ARG A 112 -25.91 -14.11 8.23
N LYS A 113 -25.72 -14.91 7.18
CA LYS A 113 -26.62 -16.04 6.86
C LYS A 113 -25.87 -17.13 6.09
N ARG A 114 -25.51 -18.22 6.78
CA ARG A 114 -25.30 -19.62 6.34
C ARG A 114 -24.91 -20.39 7.62
N GLY A 115 -25.68 -21.30 8.21
CA GLY A 115 -27.03 -21.81 7.94
C GLY A 115 -27.60 -22.35 9.26
N GLY A 116 -28.93 -22.47 9.32
CA GLY A 116 -29.63 -23.14 10.42
C GLY A 116 -30.02 -24.58 10.06
N VAL A 117 -30.33 -25.36 11.10
CA VAL A 117 -31.30 -26.48 11.25
C VAL A 117 -30.76 -27.36 12.40
N ARG A 118 -31.23 -27.17 13.65
CA ARG A 118 -32.39 -27.80 14.33
C ARG A 118 -32.25 -29.33 14.45
N GLY A 119 -31.88 -29.78 15.65
CA GLY A 119 -32.19 -31.10 16.21
C GLY A 119 -32.71 -30.89 17.63
N GLU A 120 -33.90 -31.40 17.92
CA GLU A 120 -34.73 -31.17 19.11
C GLU A 120 -34.33 -32.04 20.32
N PRO A 121 -34.86 -31.77 21.54
CA PRO A 121 -34.29 -32.24 22.80
C PRO A 121 -34.74 -33.65 23.18
N GLY A 122 -33.83 -34.40 23.81
CA GLY A 122 -34.10 -35.71 24.41
C GLY A 122 -34.94 -35.57 25.68
N ASP A 123 -36.14 -36.11 25.60
CA ASP A 123 -37.13 -36.32 26.65
C ASP A 123 -36.57 -37.19 27.79
N GLN A 124 -36.60 -36.71 29.03
CA GLN A 124 -36.29 -37.51 30.22
C GLN A 124 -37.60 -37.84 30.94
N GLY A 125 -38.21 -38.94 30.52
CA GLY A 125 -39.31 -39.63 31.20
C GLY A 125 -38.79 -40.80 32.05
N ILE A 126 -39.21 -40.79 33.31
CA ILE A 126 -38.95 -41.75 34.39
C ILE A 126 -39.58 -43.13 34.11
N VAL A 127 -38.90 -44.23 34.46
CA VAL A 127 -39.54 -45.48 34.96
C VAL A 127 -38.62 -46.25 35.92
N VAL A 128 -39.28 -47.00 36.81
CA VAL A 128 -38.85 -47.55 38.11
C VAL A 128 -38.71 -49.09 38.03
N GLY A 129 -37.92 -49.70 38.93
CA GLY A 129 -37.98 -51.14 39.30
C GLY A 129 -36.85 -51.98 38.69
N THR A 130 -36.11 -52.82 39.42
CA THR A 130 -36.55 -53.79 40.46
C THR A 130 -35.45 -53.96 41.50
#